data_AF-I0BBI2-F1
#
_entry.id   AF-I0BBI2-F1
#
_cell.length_a   1.000
_cell.length_b   1.000
_cell.length_c   1.000
_cell.angle_alpha   90.00
_cell.angle_beta   90.00
_cell.angle_gamma   90.00
#
_symmetry.space_group_name_H-M   'P 1'
#
loop_
_entity.id
_entity.type
_entity.pdbx_description
1 polymer ?
#
loop_
_entity_poly.entity_id
_entity_poly.type
_entity_poly.pdbx_seq_one_letter_code
_entity_poly.pdbx_strand_id
1 'polypeptide(L)'
;MTKRTHRTFTLALVLAGAAVLAAGCTGDSVTIPTPDGGKAVISGDKEVSTITTDQGKVTLSGENQLPEGFPKDIPIPGKAAIQASMKSEGKEGGEVYTVAYEIEQPFEETKSGVESFFKSSGYTESTRLTDEAIFLIAGKKEGLSLHFTVSKDMESDRTTNVTIVHEVNK
;
A
#
# COMPACT_ATOMS: atom_id res chain seq x y z
N MET A 1 -24.55 16.96 -24.52
CA MET A 1 -23.99 17.70 -23.36
C MET A 1 -24.02 16.79 -22.15
N THR A 2 -22.93 16.07 -21.92
CA THR A 2 -22.81 15.00 -20.93
C THR A 2 -22.26 15.59 -19.64
N LYS A 3 -23.08 15.74 -18.59
CA LYS A 3 -22.60 16.16 -17.27
C LYS A 3 -21.94 14.95 -16.59
N ARG A 4 -20.61 14.87 -16.73
CA ARG A 4 -19.74 13.96 -16.00
C ARG A 4 -19.49 14.59 -14.63
N THR A 5 -20.32 14.30 -13.65
CA THR A 5 -20.13 14.72 -12.27
C THR A 5 -19.02 13.88 -11.65
N HIS A 6 -17.85 14.49 -11.48
CA HIS A 6 -16.76 13.98 -10.68
C HIS A 6 -17.25 13.73 -9.24
N ARG A 7 -17.47 12.46 -8.89
CA ARG A 7 -17.61 12.02 -7.50
C ARG A 7 -16.25 12.14 -6.84
N THR A 8 -16.00 13.28 -6.22
CA THR A 8 -14.90 13.49 -5.28
C THR A 8 -14.98 12.44 -4.18
N PHE A 9 -13.94 11.61 -4.14
CA PHE A 9 -13.75 10.47 -3.24
C PHE A 9 -13.30 11.01 -1.87
N THR A 10 -14.23 11.55 -1.09
CA THR A 10 -13.95 11.97 0.29
C THR A 10 -14.17 10.77 1.21
N LEU A 11 -13.10 10.01 1.44
CA LEU A 11 -13.05 8.95 2.44
C LEU A 11 -13.16 9.59 3.84
N ALA A 12 -14.39 9.84 4.29
CA ALA A 12 -14.65 10.36 5.61
C ALA A 12 -14.51 9.22 6.64
N LEU A 13 -13.40 9.26 7.37
CA LEU A 13 -13.13 8.46 8.56
C LEU A 13 -14.16 8.83 9.65
N VAL A 14 -15.30 8.14 9.69
CA VAL A 14 -16.30 8.35 10.74
C VAL A 14 -15.88 7.59 11.99
N LEU A 15 -15.13 8.28 12.86
CA LEU A 15 -15.05 7.99 14.29
C LEU A 15 -16.44 8.21 14.90
N ALA A 16 -17.15 7.13 15.24
CA ALA A 16 -18.26 7.16 16.17
C ALA A 16 -18.19 5.90 17.04
N GLY A 17 -17.99 6.13 18.33
CA GLY A 17 -17.53 5.14 19.30
C GLY A 17 -18.50 4.01 19.60
N ALA A 18 -17.91 2.85 19.88
CA ALA A 18 -18.40 1.93 20.89
C ALA A 18 -17.20 1.53 21.75
N ALA A 19 -17.21 2.01 22.99
CA ALA A 19 -16.28 1.61 24.02
C ALA A 19 -16.52 0.13 24.38
N VAL A 20 -15.60 -0.75 23.99
CA VAL A 20 -15.33 -2.01 24.70
C VAL A 20 -13.81 -2.16 24.73
N LEU A 21 -13.20 -1.67 25.79
CA LEU A 21 -11.84 -2.01 26.15
C LEU A 21 -11.86 -3.30 26.98
N ALA A 22 -10.88 -4.15 26.67
CA ALA A 22 -10.36 -5.25 27.47
C ALA A 22 -11.20 -6.55 27.55
N ALA A 23 -10.83 -7.53 26.71
CA ALA A 23 -10.02 -8.68 27.15
C ALA A 23 -9.86 -9.71 26.01
N GLY A 24 -8.62 -10.02 25.63
CA GLY A 24 -8.28 -11.25 24.90
C GLY A 24 -8.33 -11.18 23.37
N CYS A 25 -7.14 -11.10 22.76
CA CYS A 25 -6.90 -11.64 21.41
C CYS A 25 -7.27 -13.14 21.42
N THR A 26 -8.51 -13.47 21.09
CA THR A 26 -8.91 -14.77 20.58
C THR A 26 -9.46 -14.48 19.19
N GLY A 27 -9.17 -15.31 18.19
CA GLY A 27 -9.40 -15.05 16.76
C GLY A 27 -10.87 -14.93 16.32
N ASP A 28 -11.72 -14.31 17.13
CA ASP A 28 -13.11 -14.06 16.85
C ASP A 28 -13.26 -12.79 16.01
N SER A 29 -14.00 -12.93 14.91
CA SER A 29 -14.28 -11.83 14.00
C SER A 29 -15.23 -10.81 14.62
N VAL A 30 -14.94 -9.51 14.47
CA VAL A 30 -15.82 -8.41 14.85
C VAL A 30 -16.60 -7.93 13.64
N THR A 31 -17.93 -7.87 13.75
CA THR A 31 -18.79 -7.32 12.68
C THR A 31 -19.25 -5.91 13.04
N ILE A 32 -19.05 -4.96 12.14
CA ILE A 32 -19.41 -3.54 12.29
C ILE A 32 -20.39 -3.14 11.18
N PRO A 33 -21.57 -2.57 11.49
CA PRO A 33 -22.45 -2.02 10.47
C PRO A 33 -21.82 -0.77 9.84
N THR A 34 -21.89 -0.65 8.52
CA THR A 34 -21.37 0.52 7.81
C THR A 34 -22.47 1.58 7.60
N PRO A 35 -22.13 2.87 7.47
CA PRO A 35 -23.11 3.95 7.33
C PRO A 35 -24.04 3.85 6.11
N ASP A 36 -23.66 3.09 5.09
CA ASP A 36 -24.42 2.80 3.88
C ASP A 36 -25.33 1.57 4.00
N GLY A 37 -25.43 0.98 5.19
CA GLY A 37 -26.28 -0.19 5.47
C GLY A 37 -25.61 -1.54 5.18
N GLY A 38 -24.32 -1.54 4.82
CA GLY A 38 -23.49 -2.73 4.69
C GLY A 38 -22.95 -3.27 6.01
N LYS A 39 -22.05 -4.25 5.91
CA LYS A 39 -21.34 -4.85 7.05
C LYS A 39 -19.85 -4.97 6.73
N ALA A 40 -19.02 -4.55 7.67
CA ALA A 40 -17.59 -4.82 7.68
C ALA A 40 -17.30 -5.93 8.70
N VAL A 41 -16.53 -6.93 8.30
CA VAL A 41 -16.05 -8.00 9.17
C VAL A 41 -14.55 -7.84 9.33
N ILE A 42 -14.09 -7.62 10.56
CA ILE A 42 -12.68 -7.56 10.92
C ILE A 42 -12.32 -8.90 11.55
N SER A 43 -11.29 -9.55 11.02
CA SER A 43 -10.80 -10.84 11.51
C SER A 43 -9.29 -10.87 11.41
N GLY A 44 -8.61 -11.53 12.33
CA GLY A 44 -7.15 -11.59 12.31
C GLY A 44 -6.56 -11.78 13.69
N ASP A 45 -5.24 -11.75 13.73
CA ASP A 45 -4.44 -11.81 14.93
C ASP A 45 -3.52 -10.58 15.02
N LYS A 46 -2.48 -10.66 15.85
CA LYS A 46 -1.53 -9.56 16.06
C LYS A 46 -0.64 -9.29 14.86
N GLU A 47 -0.49 -10.25 13.95
CA GLU A 47 0.40 -10.16 12.80
C GLU A 47 -0.36 -9.90 11.51
N VAL A 48 -1.59 -10.40 11.38
CA VAL A 48 -2.39 -10.17 10.17
C VAL A 48 -3.80 -9.77 10.54
N SER A 49 -4.25 -8.64 10.01
CA SER A 49 -5.62 -8.15 10.17
C SER A 49 -6.30 -8.04 8.81
N THR A 50 -7.46 -8.68 8.67
CA THR A 50 -8.27 -8.68 7.44
C THR A 50 -9.61 -8.00 7.69
N ILE A 51 -9.93 -7.04 6.83
CA ILE A 51 -11.20 -6.32 6.78
C ILE A 51 -11.92 -6.76 5.51
N THR A 52 -13.10 -7.36 5.66
CA THR A 52 -13.94 -7.78 4.54
C THR A 52 -15.21 -6.93 4.52
N THR A 53 -15.53 -6.35 3.37
CA THR A 53 -16.76 -5.62 3.12
C THR A 53 -17.48 -6.16 1.89
N ASP A 54 -18.66 -5.64 1.62
CA ASP A 54 -19.34 -5.80 0.35
C ASP A 54 -18.68 -5.03 -0.81
N GLN A 55 -17.50 -4.45 -0.65
CA GLN A 55 -16.77 -3.80 -1.75
C GLN A 55 -15.46 -4.53 -2.07
N GLY A 56 -14.98 -5.35 -1.15
CA GLY A 56 -13.74 -6.08 -1.31
C GLY A 56 -13.16 -6.52 0.01
N LYS A 57 -11.88 -6.89 -0.04
CA LYS A 57 -11.12 -7.37 1.12
C LYS A 57 -9.83 -6.56 1.22
N VAL A 58 -9.47 -6.15 2.43
CA VAL A 58 -8.20 -5.49 2.73
C VAL A 58 -7.50 -6.32 3.79
N THR A 59 -6.24 -6.69 3.55
CA THR A 59 -5.39 -7.41 4.48
C THR A 59 -4.20 -6.53 4.82
N LEU A 60 -4.06 -6.19 6.10
CA LEU A 60 -2.90 -5.52 6.68
C LEU A 60 -1.98 -6.59 7.23
N SER A 61 -0.71 -6.57 6.83
CA SER A 61 0.31 -7.44 7.40
C SER A 61 1.14 -6.67 8.42
N GLY A 62 1.67 -7.39 9.41
CA GLY A 62 2.45 -6.83 10.49
C GLY A 62 3.79 -6.28 10.02
N GLU A 63 4.48 -5.61 10.94
CA GLU A 63 5.83 -5.11 10.71
C GLU A 63 6.74 -6.22 10.19
N ASN A 64 7.66 -5.86 9.29
CA ASN A 64 8.64 -6.76 8.67
C ASN A 64 8.05 -7.91 7.82
N GLN A 65 6.75 -7.89 7.50
CA GLN A 65 6.12 -8.87 6.61
C GLN A 65 5.68 -8.22 5.29
N LEU A 66 5.97 -8.90 4.18
CA LEU A 66 5.38 -8.56 2.88
C LEU A 66 3.97 -9.15 2.78
N PRO A 67 3.06 -8.47 2.06
CA PRO A 67 1.72 -8.99 1.86
C PRO A 67 1.79 -10.25 1.00
N GLU A 68 0.97 -11.24 1.33
CA GLU A 68 0.91 -12.49 0.56
C GLU A 68 0.62 -12.20 -0.92
N GLY A 69 1.43 -12.78 -1.82
CA GLY A 69 1.27 -12.59 -3.27
C GLY A 69 2.00 -11.37 -3.83
N PHE A 70 2.72 -10.59 -3.00
CA PHE A 70 3.53 -9.47 -3.50
C PHE A 70 4.48 -9.92 -4.62
N PRO A 71 4.56 -9.19 -5.75
CA PRO A 71 5.36 -9.60 -6.90
C PRO A 71 6.85 -9.75 -6.56
N LYS A 72 7.42 -10.90 -6.92
CA LYS A 72 8.83 -11.23 -6.63
C LYS A 72 9.83 -10.52 -7.56
N ASP A 73 9.36 -9.97 -8.67
CA ASP A 73 10.17 -9.21 -9.62
C ASP A 73 10.40 -7.76 -9.17
N ILE A 74 9.61 -7.25 -8.23
CA ILE A 74 9.80 -5.91 -7.65
C ILE A 74 10.89 -5.99 -6.58
N PRO A 75 12.00 -5.23 -6.72
CA PRO A 75 13.14 -5.33 -5.81
C PRO A 75 12.81 -4.72 -4.46
N ILE A 76 13.03 -5.49 -3.40
CA ILE A 76 13.09 -5.01 -2.02
C ILE A 76 14.46 -5.42 -1.47
N PRO A 77 15.30 -4.47 -1.05
CA PRO A 77 16.61 -4.78 -0.50
C PRO A 77 16.50 -5.66 0.76
N GLY A 78 17.34 -6.68 0.89
CA GLY A 78 17.24 -7.66 1.99
C GLY A 78 17.48 -7.11 3.40
N LYS A 79 17.98 -5.87 3.53
CA LYS A 79 18.14 -5.16 4.81
C LYS A 79 17.04 -4.11 5.05
N ALA A 80 16.01 -4.06 4.21
CA ALA A 80 14.90 -3.14 4.40
C ALA A 80 14.07 -3.53 5.62
N ALA A 81 13.73 -2.54 6.46
CA ALA A 81 12.78 -2.70 7.56
C ALA A 81 11.37 -2.36 7.04
N ILE A 82 10.49 -3.36 6.89
CA ILE A 82 9.12 -3.11 6.42
C ILE A 82 8.33 -2.48 7.56
N GLN A 83 7.92 -1.24 7.37
CA GLN A 83 7.17 -0.46 8.36
C GLN A 83 5.68 -0.73 8.27
N ALA A 84 5.16 -0.92 7.05
CA ALA A 84 3.78 -1.25 6.82
C ALA A 84 3.61 -2.02 5.50
N SER A 85 2.67 -2.96 5.47
CA SER A 85 2.25 -3.54 4.20
C SER A 85 0.78 -3.91 4.18
N MET A 86 0.21 -3.85 2.98
CA MET A 86 -1.21 -4.04 2.75
C MET A 86 -1.45 -4.70 1.40
N LYS A 87 -2.45 -5.56 1.34
CA LYS A 87 -3.09 -6.03 0.12
C LYS A 87 -4.55 -5.61 0.13
N SER A 88 -5.06 -5.06 -0.95
CA SER A 88 -6.49 -4.88 -1.17
C SER A 88 -6.93 -5.62 -2.43
N GLU A 89 -8.13 -6.20 -2.38
CA GLU A 89 -8.76 -6.94 -3.45
C GLU A 89 -10.16 -6.36 -3.68
N GLY A 90 -10.40 -5.78 -4.85
CA GLY A 90 -11.73 -5.31 -5.23
C GLY A 90 -12.64 -6.48 -5.63
N LYS A 91 -13.96 -6.30 -5.56
CA LYS A 91 -14.95 -7.32 -5.99
C LYS A 91 -14.78 -7.81 -7.43
N GLU A 92 -14.31 -6.95 -8.33
CA GLU A 92 -14.06 -7.29 -9.73
C GLU A 92 -12.73 -8.10 -9.90
N GLY A 93 -11.94 -8.17 -8.84
CA GLY A 93 -10.74 -9.01 -8.68
C GLY A 93 -9.44 -8.36 -9.15
N GLY A 94 -9.39 -7.03 -9.23
CA GLY A 94 -8.13 -6.30 -9.24
C GLY A 94 -7.50 -6.31 -7.85
N GLU A 95 -6.17 -6.38 -7.80
CA GLU A 95 -5.40 -6.42 -6.56
C GLU A 95 -4.49 -5.19 -6.46
N VAL A 96 -4.39 -4.59 -5.28
CA VAL A 96 -3.43 -3.51 -5.00
C VAL A 96 -2.58 -3.93 -3.82
N TYR A 97 -1.27 -3.85 -4.00
CA TYR A 97 -0.28 -4.11 -2.97
C TYR A 97 0.39 -2.79 -2.61
N THR A 98 0.47 -2.49 -1.32
CA THR A 98 1.22 -1.36 -0.79
C THR A 98 2.28 -1.87 0.19
N VAL A 99 3.53 -1.47 0.00
CA VAL A 99 4.63 -1.79 0.93
C VAL A 99 5.39 -0.51 1.22
N ALA A 100 5.50 -0.14 2.49
CA ALA A 100 6.33 0.94 2.98
C ALA A 100 7.47 0.36 3.80
N TYR A 101 8.70 0.76 3.49
CA TYR A 101 9.88 0.30 4.20
C TYR A 101 10.93 1.40 4.34
N GLU A 102 11.78 1.22 5.34
CA GLU A 102 12.98 2.02 5.54
C GLU A 102 14.21 1.23 5.13
N ILE A 103 15.22 1.92 4.61
CA ILE A 103 16.54 1.34 4.34
C ILE A 103 17.66 2.27 4.77
N GLU A 104 18.69 1.71 5.39
CA GLU A 104 19.98 2.38 5.69
C GLU A 104 20.82 2.55 4.41
N GLN A 105 20.30 3.32 3.46
CA GLN A 105 20.97 3.68 2.23
C GLN A 105 20.66 5.14 1.88
N PRO A 106 21.65 5.92 1.37
CA PRO A 106 21.40 7.31 0.96
C PRO A 106 20.33 7.42 -0.13
N PHE A 107 19.60 8.54 -0.09
CA PHE A 107 18.49 8.83 -1.02
C PHE A 107 18.88 8.68 -2.50
N GLU A 108 20.01 9.25 -2.92
CA GLU A 108 20.43 9.23 -4.33
C GLU A 108 20.80 7.81 -4.81
N GLU A 109 21.35 6.98 -3.94
CA GLU A 109 21.66 5.59 -4.26
C GLU A 109 20.37 4.78 -4.39
N THR A 110 19.42 4.97 -3.47
CA THR A 110 18.10 4.31 -3.51
C THR A 110 17.31 4.70 -4.76
N LYS A 111 17.25 6.00 -5.07
CA LYS A 111 16.65 6.54 -6.30
C LYS A 111 17.29 5.92 -7.55
N SER A 112 18.62 5.88 -7.62
CA SER A 112 19.35 5.30 -8.76
C SER A 112 19.03 3.81 -8.95
N GLY A 113 18.87 3.06 -7.87
CA GLY A 113 18.44 1.66 -7.89
C GLY A 113 17.03 1.51 -8.49
N VAL A 114 16.07 2.31 -8.01
CA VAL A 114 14.69 2.32 -8.53
C VAL A 114 14.64 2.70 -10.02
N GLU A 115 15.40 3.71 -10.44
CA GLU A 115 15.47 4.10 -11.86
C GLU A 115 16.05 2.99 -12.74
N SER A 116 17.10 2.31 -12.27
CA SER A 116 17.72 1.21 -12.99
C SER A 116 16.76 0.02 -13.15
N PHE A 117 15.96 -0.24 -12.11
CA PHE A 117 14.88 -1.22 -12.18
C PHE A 117 13.84 -0.81 -13.22
N PHE A 118 13.33 0.43 -13.23
CA PHE A 118 12.34 0.87 -14.23
C PHE A 118 12.86 0.72 -15.67
N LYS A 119 14.13 1.06 -15.91
CA LYS A 119 14.75 0.95 -17.24
C LYS A 119 14.88 -0.50 -17.74
N SER A 120 14.95 -1.47 -16.84
CA SER A 120 15.18 -2.89 -17.18
C SER A 120 13.94 -3.78 -17.01
N SER A 121 12.89 -3.32 -16.33
CA SER A 121 11.73 -4.12 -15.91
C SER A 121 10.57 -4.17 -16.91
N GLY A 122 10.70 -3.45 -18.04
CA GLY A 122 9.69 -3.40 -19.10
C GLY A 122 8.48 -2.50 -18.78
N TYR A 123 8.48 -1.78 -17.66
CA TYR A 123 7.46 -0.76 -17.39
C TYR A 123 7.68 0.45 -18.29
N THR A 124 6.62 0.88 -18.97
CA THR A 124 6.61 2.17 -19.67
C THR A 124 6.32 3.26 -18.65
N GLU A 125 7.29 4.16 -18.44
CA GLU A 125 7.14 5.30 -17.54
C GLU A 125 5.96 6.18 -17.96
N SER A 126 5.09 6.50 -17.01
CA SER A 126 3.93 7.38 -17.21
C SER A 126 3.99 8.65 -16.36
N THR A 127 4.72 8.63 -15.25
CA THR A 127 4.84 9.78 -14.35
C THR A 127 6.20 9.76 -13.68
N ARG A 128 6.79 10.94 -13.56
CA ARG A 128 8.03 11.16 -12.83
C ARG A 128 7.97 12.51 -12.13
N LEU A 129 8.30 12.52 -10.85
CA LEU A 129 8.54 13.71 -10.07
C LEU A 129 9.89 13.53 -9.37
N THR A 130 10.76 14.52 -9.51
CA THR A 130 12.06 14.52 -8.84
C THR A 130 12.25 15.87 -8.20
N ASP A 131 12.60 15.84 -6.92
CA ASP A 131 13.00 16.99 -6.12
C ASP A 131 14.15 16.58 -5.20
N GLU A 132 14.68 17.51 -4.41
CA GLU A 132 15.80 17.27 -3.50
C GLU A 132 15.46 16.28 -2.38
N ALA A 133 14.20 16.17 -1.97
CA ALA A 133 13.78 15.33 -0.85
C ALA A 133 12.84 14.17 -1.24
N ILE A 134 12.29 14.20 -2.45
CA ILE A 134 11.32 13.21 -2.92
C ILE A 134 11.60 12.82 -4.37
N PHE A 135 11.47 11.54 -4.65
CA PHE A 135 11.49 10.97 -5.98
C PHE A 135 10.28 10.06 -6.13
N LEU A 136 9.46 10.32 -7.14
CA LEU A 136 8.34 9.47 -7.51
C LEU A 136 8.51 9.06 -8.97
N ILE A 137 8.35 7.77 -9.22
CA ILE A 137 8.28 7.22 -10.56
C ILE A 137 7.14 6.23 -10.65
N ALA A 138 6.35 6.33 -11.71
CA ALA A 138 5.27 5.42 -11.99
C ALA A 138 5.30 4.97 -13.44
N GLY A 139 4.84 3.74 -13.69
CA GLY A 139 4.74 3.21 -15.04
C GLY A 139 3.78 2.04 -15.12
N LYS A 140 3.56 1.58 -16.36
CA LYS A 140 2.62 0.52 -16.68
C LYS A 140 3.26 -0.59 -17.50
N LYS A 141 2.83 -1.83 -17.28
CA LYS A 141 3.26 -3.03 -18.02
C LYS A 141 2.11 -4.02 -18.09
N GLU A 142 1.56 -4.30 -19.27
CA GLU A 142 0.59 -5.39 -19.49
C GLU A 142 -0.55 -5.49 -18.45
N GLY A 143 -1.28 -4.39 -18.22
CA GLY A 143 -2.36 -4.35 -17.21
C GLY A 143 -1.88 -4.16 -15.77
N LEU A 144 -0.58 -4.07 -15.53
CA LEU A 144 0.03 -3.71 -14.26
C LEU A 144 0.31 -2.21 -14.20
N SER A 145 0.11 -1.61 -13.03
CA SER A 145 0.64 -0.27 -12.68
C SER A 145 1.58 -0.40 -11.50
N LEU A 146 2.71 0.30 -11.54
CA LEU A 146 3.70 0.30 -10.47
C LEU A 146 4.12 1.73 -10.16
N HIS A 147 4.14 2.06 -8.88
CA HIS A 147 4.52 3.36 -8.35
C HIS A 147 5.55 3.16 -7.26
N PHE A 148 6.67 3.88 -7.37
CA PHE A 148 7.63 4.04 -6.29
C PHE A 148 7.60 5.49 -5.83
N THR A 149 7.62 5.67 -4.52
CA THR A 149 7.94 6.93 -3.87
C THR A 149 9.14 6.68 -2.97
N VAL A 150 10.21 7.42 -3.20
CA VAL A 150 11.43 7.44 -2.40
C VAL A 150 11.49 8.81 -1.75
N SER A 151 11.67 8.90 -0.44
CA SER A 151 11.81 10.16 0.27
C SER A 151 12.94 10.10 1.28
N LYS A 152 13.65 11.22 1.45
CA LYS A 152 14.63 11.36 2.54
C LYS A 152 13.94 11.13 3.87
N ASP A 153 14.64 10.49 4.78
CA ASP A 153 14.33 10.64 6.19
C ASP A 153 14.74 12.07 6.62
N MET A 154 13.86 12.75 7.34
CA MET A 154 14.11 14.11 7.81
C MET A 154 14.98 14.13 9.06
N GLU A 155 15.08 13.00 9.77
CA GLU A 155 15.87 12.85 10.99
C GLU A 155 17.28 12.30 10.71
N SER A 156 17.49 11.67 9.55
CA SER A 156 18.79 11.10 9.15
C SER A 156 19.00 11.14 7.63
N ASP A 157 20.22 11.50 7.20
CA ASP A 157 20.62 11.52 5.79
C ASP A 157 21.09 10.16 5.26
N ARG A 158 21.21 9.17 6.15
CA ARG A 158 21.67 7.81 5.86
C ARG A 158 20.52 6.84 5.60
N THR A 159 19.30 7.25 5.94
CA THR A 159 18.09 6.46 5.85
C THR A 159 17.16 7.03 4.79
N THR A 160 16.49 6.13 4.08
CA THR A 160 15.53 6.50 3.03
C THR A 160 14.25 5.72 3.26
N ASN A 161 13.13 6.43 3.15
CA ASN A 161 11.80 5.83 3.16
C ASN A 161 11.38 5.50 1.73
N VAL A 162 10.88 4.30 1.51
CA VAL A 162 10.37 3.85 0.21
C VAL A 162 8.96 3.32 0.38
N THR A 163 8.04 3.81 -0.45
CA THR A 163 6.70 3.26 -0.61
C THR A 163 6.55 2.72 -2.03
N ILE A 164 6.07 1.49 -2.13
CA ILE A 164 5.73 0.81 -3.37
C ILE A 164 4.22 0.62 -3.40
N VAL A 165 3.59 1.00 -4.51
CA VAL A 165 2.21 0.62 -4.82
C VAL A 165 2.21 -0.13 -6.14
N HIS A 166 1.74 -1.38 -6.13
CA HIS A 166 1.60 -2.22 -7.31
C HIS A 166 0.14 -2.63 -7.48
N GLU A 167 -0.42 -2.35 -8.64
CA GLU A 167 -1.82 -2.63 -8.98
C GLU A 167 -1.90 -3.57 -10.17
N VAL A 168 -2.70 -4.63 -10.01
CA VAL A 168 -3.07 -5.58 -11.05
C VAL A 168 -4.46 -5.19 -11.55
N ASN A 169 -4.52 -4.58 -12.73
CA ASN A 169 -5.78 -4.22 -13.38
C ASN A 169 -6.32 -5.44 -14.14
N LYS A 170 -7.62 -5.69 -14.04
CA LYS A 170 -8.33 -6.68 -14.85
C LYS A 170 -8.97 -6.06 -16.08
#